data_AF-A0A2M7AIK1-F1
#
_entry.id   AF-A0A2M7AIK1-F1
#
_cell.length_a   1.000
_cell.length_b   1.000
_cell.length_c   1.000
_cell.angle_alpha   90.00
_cell.angle_beta   90.00
_cell.angle_gamma   90.00
#
_symmetry.space_group_name_H-M   'P 1'
#
loop_
_entity.id
_entity.type
_entity.pdbx_description
1 polymer ?
#
loop_
_entity_poly.entity_id
_entity_poly.type
_entity_poly.pdbx_seq_one_letter_code
_entity_poly.pdbx_strand_id
1 'polypeptide(L)'
;RGMEGLSTGEPFDKMGMRGSPTGEIFMEDLKIHKSQILGTENRGFYDALLSMNDERALAPTLAIGIMETCLETSVKYAKERVQFGQSIAFF
;
A
#
# COMPACT_ATOMS: atom_id res chain seq x y z
N ARG A 1 17.43 -10.37 -1.80
CA ARG A 1 17.41 -10.27 -3.28
C ARG A 1 18.74 -10.76 -3.81
N GLY A 2 18.78 -11.36 -5.01
CA GLY A 2 20.02 -11.87 -5.64
C GLY A 2 20.41 -13.30 -5.26
N MET A 3 19.51 -14.07 -4.65
CA MET A 3 19.74 -15.50 -4.41
C MET A 3 19.36 -16.29 -5.66
N GLU A 4 20.15 -17.30 -6.01
CA GLU A 4 19.81 -18.25 -7.07
C GLU A 4 18.46 -18.91 -6.76
N GLY A 5 17.56 -18.95 -7.75
CA GLY A 5 16.19 -19.43 -7.57
C GLY A 5 15.18 -18.39 -7.05
N LEU A 6 15.60 -17.15 -6.77
CA LEU A 6 14.70 -16.05 -6.38
C LEU A 6 14.62 -14.97 -7.47
N SER A 7 13.44 -14.78 -8.04
CA SER A 7 13.17 -13.73 -9.03
C SER A 7 11.82 -13.03 -8.78
N THR A 8 11.55 -11.96 -9.51
CA THR A 8 10.30 -11.19 -9.43
C THR A 8 9.70 -11.00 -10.81
N GLY A 9 8.36 -11.00 -10.89
CA GLY A 9 7.62 -10.72 -12.11
C GLY A 9 7.63 -9.25 -12.51
N GLU A 10 7.00 -8.98 -13.64
CA GLU A 10 6.75 -7.62 -14.08
C GLU A 10 5.74 -6.92 -13.14
N PRO A 11 5.81 -5.59 -12.98
CA PRO A 11 4.85 -4.87 -12.16
C PRO A 11 3.40 -5.08 -12.65
N PHE A 12 2.49 -5.35 -11.72
CA PHE A 12 1.07 -5.45 -12.03
C PHE A 12 0.50 -4.14 -12.59
N ASP A 13 -0.36 -4.27 -13.60
CA ASP A 13 -1.20 -3.17 -14.07
C ASP A 13 -2.36 -2.94 -13.09
N LYS A 14 -2.12 -2.02 -12.15
CA LYS A 14 -3.04 -1.71 -11.04
C LYS A 14 -3.92 -0.52 -11.38
N MET A 15 -5.17 -0.55 -10.92
CA MET A 15 -6.11 0.58 -11.00
C MET A 15 -5.56 1.86 -10.33
N GLY A 16 -4.88 1.71 -9.19
CA GLY A 16 -4.33 2.80 -8.38
C GLY A 16 -3.03 2.39 -7.70
N MET A 17 -2.50 3.26 -6.83
CA MET A 17 -1.22 3.05 -6.12
C MET A 17 -0.07 2.63 -7.07
N ARG A 18 -0.05 3.19 -8.29
CA ARG A 18 0.87 2.79 -9.36
C ARG A 18 2.34 3.07 -9.05
N GLY A 19 2.61 3.96 -8.09
CA GLY A 19 3.96 4.18 -7.55
C GLY A 19 4.48 3.05 -6.66
N SER A 20 3.62 2.11 -6.25
CA SER A 20 4.04 0.92 -5.50
C SER A 20 4.49 -0.20 -6.46
N PRO A 21 5.74 -0.70 -6.33
CA PRO A 21 6.26 -1.79 -7.15
C PRO A 21 5.70 -3.13 -6.66
N THR A 22 4.49 -3.45 -7.10
CA THR A 22 3.80 -4.71 -6.79
C THR A 22 3.88 -5.65 -7.99
N GLY A 23 4.31 -6.88 -7.76
CA GLY A 23 4.38 -7.96 -8.76
C GLY A 23 4.59 -9.31 -8.07
N GLU A 24 4.71 -10.38 -8.84
CA GLU A 24 4.95 -11.72 -8.32
C GLU A 24 6.36 -11.88 -7.73
N ILE A 25 6.49 -12.86 -6.83
CA ILE A 25 7.77 -13.37 -6.32
C ILE A 25 7.83 -14.85 -6.68
N PHE A 26 8.88 -15.27 -7.38
CA PHE A 26 9.12 -16.66 -7.75
C PHE A 26 10.26 -17.23 -6.89
N MET A 27 10.04 -18.45 -6.37
CA MET A 27 10.99 -19.19 -5.52
C MET A 27 11.13 -20.61 -6.07
N GLU A 28 12.02 -20.79 -7.04
CA GLU A 28 12.25 -22.05 -7.76
C GLU A 28 13.57 -22.66 -7.31
N ASP A 29 13.53 -23.84 -6.67
CA ASP A 29 14.70 -24.53 -6.10
C ASP A 29 15.59 -23.64 -5.20
N LEU A 30 14.99 -22.60 -4.59
CA LEU A 30 15.67 -21.63 -3.76
C LEU A 30 16.22 -22.29 -2.49
N LYS A 31 17.54 -22.32 -2.35
CA LYS A 31 18.22 -22.83 -1.16
C LYS A 31 18.36 -21.74 -0.10
N ILE A 32 17.98 -22.05 1.14
CA ILE A 32 18.12 -21.16 2.29
C ILE A 32 18.92 -21.82 3.41
N HIS A 33 19.66 -21.03 4.17
CA HIS A 33 20.36 -21.49 5.36
C HIS A 33 19.41 -21.51 6.58
N LYS A 34 19.63 -22.42 7.53
CA LYS A 34 18.81 -22.53 8.75
C LYS A 34 18.76 -21.22 9.57
N SER A 35 19.82 -20.42 9.53
CA SER A 35 19.86 -19.11 10.21
C SER A 35 18.93 -18.06 9.59
N GLN A 36 18.33 -18.33 8.42
CA GLN A 36 17.37 -17.44 7.77
C GLN A 36 15.92 -17.74 8.19
N ILE A 37 15.70 -18.75 9.05
CA ILE A 37 14.39 -18.99 9.66
C ILE A 37 14.07 -17.81 10.59
N LEU A 38 12.99 -17.10 10.29
CA LEU A 38 12.46 -16.05 11.15
C LEU A 38 11.57 -16.68 12.22
N GLY A 39 11.80 -16.29 13.48
CA GLY A 39 11.03 -16.81 14.61
C GLY A 39 11.27 -18.30 14.85
N THR A 40 10.19 -19.05 15.06
CA THR A 40 10.24 -20.49 15.34
C THR A 40 9.63 -21.28 14.18
N GLU A 41 10.25 -22.38 13.79
CA GLU A 41 9.71 -23.29 12.78
C GLU A 41 8.27 -23.72 13.12
N ASN A 42 7.39 -23.75 12.12
CA ASN A 42 5.96 -24.07 12.26
C ASN A 42 5.13 -23.06 13.10
N ARG A 43 5.64 -21.86 13.37
CA ARG A 43 4.92 -20.80 14.11
C ARG A 43 4.53 -19.57 13.29
N GLY A 44 4.88 -19.52 12.00
CA GLY A 44 4.74 -18.32 11.15
C GLY A 44 3.32 -17.75 11.03
N PHE A 45 2.26 -18.57 11.20
CA PHE A 45 0.88 -18.07 11.22
C PHE A 45 0.63 -17.06 12.35
N TYR A 46 1.16 -17.33 13.55
CA TYR A 46 0.97 -16.45 14.71
C TYR A 46 1.77 -15.16 14.55
N ASP A 47 3.00 -15.28 14.05
CA ASP A 47 3.88 -14.14 13.79
C ASP A 47 3.26 -13.22 12.72
N ALA A 48 2.66 -13.80 11.67
CA ALA A 48 1.94 -13.05 10.64
C ALA A 48 0.73 -12.29 11.23
N LEU A 49 -0.09 -12.95 12.07
CA LEU A 49 -1.25 -12.29 12.70
C LEU A 49 -0.85 -11.12 13.62
N LEU A 50 0.27 -11.22 14.32
CA LEU A 50 0.79 -10.13 15.13
C LEU A 50 1.13 -8.92 14.26
N SER A 51 1.89 -9.12 13.17
CA SER A 51 2.21 -8.03 12.22
C SER A 51 0.97 -7.40 11.58
N MET A 52 -0.07 -8.21 11.36
CA MET A 52 -1.33 -7.74 10.76
C MET A 52 -2.12 -6.82 11.70
N ASN A 53 -1.95 -6.95 13.03
CA ASN A 53 -2.56 -6.03 13.98
C ASN A 53 -1.90 -4.65 13.92
N ASP A 54 -0.58 -4.60 13.77
CA ASP A 54 0.15 -3.34 13.59
C ASP A 54 -0.26 -2.65 12.28
N GLU A 55 -0.35 -3.41 11.18
CA GLU A 55 -0.81 -2.88 9.90
C GLU A 55 -2.22 -2.28 10.01
N ARG A 56 -3.14 -2.96 10.70
CA ARG A 56 -4.51 -2.45 10.95
C ARG A 56 -4.52 -1.18 11.79
N ALA A 57 -3.63 -1.07 12.78
CA ALA A 57 -3.53 0.14 13.59
C ALA A 57 -2.99 1.32 12.78
N LEU A 58 -2.12 1.08 11.79
CA LEU A 58 -1.52 2.11 10.97
C LEU A 58 -2.35 2.47 9.73
N ALA A 59 -3.13 1.55 9.16
CA ALA A 59 -3.92 1.78 7.96
C ALA A 59 -4.85 3.03 8.02
N PRO A 60 -5.51 3.37 9.15
CA PRO A 60 -6.31 4.59 9.26
C PRO A 60 -5.52 5.87 9.06
N THR A 61 -4.23 5.89 9.40
CA THR A 61 -3.39 7.10 9.27
C THR A 61 -3.25 7.52 7.79
N LEU A 62 -3.08 6.54 6.89
CA LEU A 62 -3.06 6.77 5.45
C LEU A 62 -4.39 7.33 4.96
N ALA A 63 -5.51 6.71 5.40
CA ALA A 63 -6.84 7.15 5.01
C ALA A 63 -7.13 8.59 5.45
N ILE A 64 -6.73 8.96 6.67
CA ILE A 64 -6.90 10.32 7.20
C ILE A 64 -6.15 11.35 6.34
N GLY A 65 -4.86 11.11 6.04
CA GLY A 65 -4.09 12.06 5.21
C GLY A 65 -4.66 12.22 3.79
N ILE A 66 -5.18 11.12 3.20
CA ILE A 66 -5.89 11.19 1.91
C ILE A 66 -7.17 12.02 2.05
N MET A 67 -7.97 11.80 3.09
CA MET A 67 -9.20 12.56 3.32
C MET A 67 -8.93 14.06 3.49
N GLU A 68 -7.91 14.43 4.26
CA GLU A 68 -7.49 15.83 4.44
C GLU A 68 -7.13 16.48 3.09
N THR A 69 -6.28 15.82 2.31
CA THR A 69 -5.87 16.32 0.99
C THR A 69 -7.05 16.45 0.02
N CYS A 70 -7.95 15.45 0.02
CA CYS A 70 -9.17 15.47 -0.78
C CYS A 70 -10.08 16.63 -0.39
N LEU A 71 -10.24 16.89 0.92
CA LEU A 71 -11.05 18.00 1.43
C LEU A 71 -10.46 19.34 1.00
N GLU A 72 -9.16 19.56 1.24
CA GLU A 72 -8.48 20.80 0.87
C GLU A 72 -8.59 21.08 -0.64
N THR A 73 -8.33 20.05 -1.45
CA THR A 73 -8.41 20.14 -2.91
C THR A 73 -9.84 20.47 -3.36
N SER A 74 -10.84 19.82 -2.77
CA SER A 74 -12.25 20.02 -3.10
C SER A 74 -12.73 21.41 -2.71
N VAL A 75 -12.40 21.87 -1.50
CA VAL A 75 -12.75 23.21 -1.00
C VAL A 75 -12.11 24.30 -1.86
N LYS A 76 -10.82 24.13 -2.21
CA LYS A 76 -10.13 25.05 -3.10
C LYS A 76 -10.83 25.14 -4.45
N TYR A 77 -11.07 23.99 -5.09
CA TYR A 77 -11.71 23.95 -6.40
C TYR A 77 -13.14 24.52 -6.37
N ALA A 78 -13.90 24.25 -5.31
CA ALA A 78 -15.25 24.78 -5.15
C ALA A 78 -15.27 26.32 -5.11
N LYS A 79 -14.30 26.94 -4.43
CA LYS A 79 -14.15 28.40 -4.37
C LYS A 79 -13.73 29.00 -5.72
N GLU A 80 -12.84 28.34 -6.45
CA GLU A 80 -12.30 28.82 -7.73
C GLU A 80 -13.25 28.62 -8.91
N ARG A 81 -14.05 27.55 -8.91
CA ARG A 81 -14.96 27.21 -10.01
C ARG A 81 -16.22 28.05 -9.94
N VAL A 82 -16.52 28.79 -11.03
CA VAL A 82 -17.75 29.59 -11.19
C VAL A 82 -18.70 28.94 -12.19
N GLN A 83 -19.98 28.80 -11.81
CA GLN A 83 -21.09 28.40 -12.67
C GLN A 83 -22.36 29.15 -12.28
N PHE A 84 -23.25 29.38 -13.26
CA PHE A 84 -24.50 30.14 -13.04
C PHE A 84 -24.30 31.51 -12.37
N GLY A 85 -23.18 32.17 -12.68
CA GLY A 85 -22.87 33.52 -12.17
C GLY A 85 -22.28 33.58 -10.75
N GLN A 86 -22.04 32.44 -10.08
CA GLN A 86 -21.42 32.42 -8.74
C GLN A 86 -20.43 31.25 -8.58
N SER A 87 -19.57 31.34 -7.56
CA SER A 87 -18.71 30.20 -7.19
C SER A 87 -19.57 29.01 -6.75
N ILE A 88 -19.18 27.80 -7.14
CA ILE A 88 -19.93 26.58 -6.78
C ILE A 88 -19.88 26.28 -5.28
N ALA A 89 -19.02 26.96 -4.52
CA ALA A 89 -19.01 26.92 -3.07
C ALA A 89 -20.26 27.57 -2.42
N PHE A 90 -21.07 28.33 -3.18
CA PHE A 90 -22.27 29.02 -2.70
C PHE A 90 -23.59 28.46 -3.27
N PHE A 91 -23.58 27.26 -3.85
CA PHE A 91 -24.82 26.56 -4.22
C PHE A 91 -25.59 26.04 -3.01
#